data_AF-A0A9D4B0K3-F1
#
_entry.id   AF-A0A9D4B0K3-F1
#
_cell.length_a   1.000
_cell.length_b   1.000
_cell.length_c   1.000
_cell.angle_alpha   90.00
_cell.angle_beta   90.00
_cell.angle_gamma   90.00
#
_symmetry.space_group_name_H-M   'P 1'
#
loop_
_entity.id
_entity.type
_entity.pdbx_description
1 polymer ?
#
loop_
_entity_poly.entity_id
_entity_poly.type
_entity_poly.pdbx_seq_one_letter_code
_entity_poly.pdbx_strand_id
1 'polypeptide(L)'
;MAKRTECCCKSESKSSSDVEKKREAQGVTHVSSEPTHSPTWEEKVTVEIDAEDAGHEAVILTVANKITKEVLVSYKIPVRYLRLFHHYHLRLVLPRKKDPLGTSLYATVVRKGSLIPRYVGMNYTGLEVFLQGMKNPLADPQGPIIAIARVVNNFNAYRKAMKMRPSTSPAADLTTVMFPDPSMVAFDVLRVTNQGYPQVTQPGGPPEKPTWNSSFLFQGRDGATLFSDDSSLVIEYYPYKTMSETEAENKSKPLGYSVLPLTNRVYRSLVAESNRSGVRVDDVPVQGTNLRTTSGAVPTVQLCMQLIGSE
;
A
#
# COMPACT_ATOMS: atom_id res chain seq x y z
N MET A 1 -33.87 17.01 -0.32
CA MET A 1 -33.06 15.77 -0.26
C MET A 1 -32.65 15.43 -1.67
N ALA A 2 -31.36 15.48 -2.02
CA ALA A 2 -30.91 14.87 -3.27
C ALA A 2 -30.90 13.35 -3.03
N LYS A 3 -31.70 12.60 -3.78
CA LYS A 3 -31.63 11.13 -3.77
C LYS A 3 -30.19 10.75 -4.09
N ARG A 4 -29.52 10.02 -3.19
CA ARG A 4 -28.27 9.33 -3.53
C ARG A 4 -28.69 8.26 -4.55
N THR A 5 -28.36 8.46 -5.82
CA THR A 5 -28.65 7.50 -6.90
C THR A 5 -27.45 6.55 -7.03
N GLU A 6 -27.71 5.26 -7.09
CA GLU A 6 -26.69 4.25 -7.35
C GLU A 6 -26.16 4.41 -8.78
N CYS A 7 -24.85 4.33 -8.96
CA CYS A 7 -24.19 4.66 -10.23
C CYS A 7 -23.23 3.55 -10.66
N CYS A 8 -23.19 3.26 -11.96
CA CYS A 8 -22.11 2.48 -12.56
C CYS A 8 -20.87 3.37 -12.67
N CYS A 9 -19.98 3.29 -11.68
CA CYS A 9 -18.87 4.23 -11.52
C CYS A 9 -17.60 3.71 -12.18
N LYS A 10 -16.81 4.61 -12.76
CA LYS A 10 -15.40 4.39 -13.11
C LYS A 10 -14.54 5.53 -12.59
N SER A 11 -13.26 5.24 -12.34
CA SER A 11 -12.26 6.24 -12.03
C SER A 11 -11.35 6.50 -13.23
N GLU A 12 -10.96 7.76 -13.41
CA GLU A 12 -10.02 8.20 -14.43
C GLU A 12 -8.93 9.05 -13.79
N SER A 13 -7.70 8.91 -14.28
CA SER A 13 -6.53 9.64 -13.81
C SER A 13 -5.84 10.39 -14.94
N LYS A 14 -5.51 11.66 -14.70
CA LYS A 14 -4.83 12.58 -15.64
C LYS A 14 -3.80 13.44 -14.91
N SER A 15 -2.83 14.00 -15.65
CA SER A 15 -2.07 15.15 -15.17
C SER A 15 -2.88 16.44 -15.29
N SER A 16 -2.47 17.53 -14.63
CA SER A 16 -3.11 18.83 -14.82
C SER A 16 -2.91 19.35 -16.24
N SER A 17 -1.72 19.16 -16.84
CA SER A 17 -1.50 19.55 -18.24
C SER A 17 -2.37 18.79 -19.23
N ASP A 18 -2.68 17.52 -18.99
CA ASP A 18 -3.60 16.75 -19.83
C ASP A 18 -5.02 17.30 -19.77
N VAL A 19 -5.46 17.77 -18.60
CA VAL A 19 -6.76 18.43 -18.45
C VAL A 19 -6.78 19.75 -19.22
N GLU A 20 -5.74 20.58 -19.09
CA GLU A 20 -5.63 21.85 -19.80
C GLU A 20 -5.58 21.67 -21.32
N LYS A 21 -4.81 20.67 -21.79
CA LYS A 21 -4.66 20.32 -23.21
C LYS A 21 -5.82 19.46 -23.74
N LYS A 22 -6.83 19.17 -22.91
CA LYS A 22 -8.00 18.31 -23.23
C LYS A 22 -7.61 16.94 -23.80
N ARG A 23 -6.53 16.36 -23.30
CA ARG A 23 -6.07 15.01 -23.66
C ARG A 23 -6.93 13.94 -23.00
N GLU A 24 -6.89 12.73 -23.54
CA GLU A 24 -7.56 11.57 -22.99
C GLU A 24 -6.97 11.17 -21.63
N ALA A 25 -7.69 10.31 -20.89
CA ALA A 25 -7.21 9.84 -19.60
C ALA A 25 -6.05 8.86 -19.80
N GLN A 26 -4.97 9.04 -19.04
CA GLN A 26 -3.84 8.11 -19.08
C GLN A 26 -4.17 6.79 -18.38
N GLY A 27 -5.02 6.83 -17.35
CA GLY A 27 -5.48 5.66 -16.62
C GLY A 27 -7.00 5.68 -16.45
N VAL A 28 -7.64 4.54 -16.71
CA VAL A 28 -9.08 4.35 -16.57
C VAL A 28 -9.33 3.00 -15.92
N THR A 29 -10.13 2.97 -14.86
CA THR A 29 -10.51 1.70 -14.22
C THR A 29 -11.68 1.05 -14.94
N HIS A 30 -11.95 -0.22 -14.61
CA HIS A 30 -13.22 -0.84 -14.99
C HIS A 30 -14.43 -0.08 -14.42
N VAL A 31 -15.60 -0.36 -15.00
CA VAL A 31 -16.89 0.17 -14.53
C VAL A 31 -17.45 -0.81 -13.50
N SER A 32 -17.96 -0.31 -12.38
CA SER A 32 -18.60 -1.18 -11.39
C SER A 32 -19.67 -2.06 -12.05
N SER A 33 -19.65 -3.35 -11.73
CA SER A 33 -20.56 -4.35 -12.32
C SER A 33 -22.03 -4.02 -12.07
N GLU A 34 -22.33 -3.51 -10.87
CA GLU A 34 -23.66 -3.08 -10.46
C GLU A 34 -23.67 -1.60 -10.04
N PRO A 35 -24.82 -0.92 -10.14
CA PRO A 35 -24.99 0.40 -9.54
C PRO A 35 -24.74 0.34 -8.04
N THR A 36 -23.84 1.20 -7.54
CA THR A 36 -23.50 1.21 -6.11
C THR A 36 -23.15 2.61 -5.61
N HIS A 37 -23.22 2.80 -4.29
CA HIS A 37 -22.72 3.98 -3.58
C HIS A 37 -21.28 3.82 -3.06
N SER A 38 -20.76 2.60 -3.09
CA SER A 38 -19.42 2.24 -2.58
C SER A 38 -18.67 1.39 -3.60
N PRO A 39 -18.35 1.93 -4.79
CA PRO A 39 -17.62 1.17 -5.80
C PRO A 39 -16.20 0.86 -5.30
N THR A 40 -15.73 -0.35 -5.60
CA THR A 40 -14.34 -0.77 -5.43
C THR A 40 -13.79 -1.19 -6.78
N TRP A 41 -12.56 -0.79 -7.08
CA TRP A 41 -11.90 -1.16 -8.34
C TRP A 41 -10.72 -2.11 -8.16
N GLU A 42 -10.02 -2.03 -7.03
CA GLU A 42 -8.86 -2.90 -6.71
C GLU A 42 -7.75 -2.87 -7.79
N GLU A 43 -7.75 -1.82 -8.62
CA GLU A 43 -6.89 -1.67 -9.78
C GLU A 43 -5.79 -0.64 -9.53
N LYS A 44 -4.70 -0.83 -10.26
CA LYS A 44 -3.60 0.13 -10.32
C LYS A 44 -3.65 0.87 -11.65
N VAL A 45 -3.67 2.19 -11.58
CA VAL A 45 -3.52 3.09 -12.73
C VAL A 45 -2.20 3.85 -12.63
N THR A 46 -1.62 4.20 -13.78
CA THR A 46 -0.36 4.95 -13.87
C THR A 46 -0.62 6.27 -14.59
N VAL A 47 0.00 7.33 -14.10
CA VAL A 47 0.04 8.64 -14.75
C VAL A 47 1.51 9.02 -14.90
N GLU A 48 1.93 9.24 -16.14
CA GLU A 48 3.27 9.68 -16.51
C GLU A 48 3.29 11.21 -16.62
N ILE A 49 4.32 11.79 -16.02
CA ILE A 49 4.54 13.23 -15.95
C ILE A 49 6.03 13.45 -16.18
N ASP A 50 6.35 14.41 -17.04
CA ASP A 50 7.74 14.80 -17.30
C ASP A 50 8.41 15.26 -16.00
N ALA A 51 9.64 14.78 -15.76
CA ALA A 51 10.32 14.98 -14.48
C ALA A 51 10.55 16.46 -14.17
N GLU A 52 10.74 17.29 -15.20
CA GLU A 52 10.93 18.73 -15.13
C GLU A 52 9.65 19.46 -14.66
N ASP A 53 8.48 18.94 -15.04
CA ASP A 53 7.17 19.52 -14.73
C ASP A 53 6.60 19.05 -13.39
N ALA A 54 7.17 18.00 -12.80
CA ALA A 54 6.67 17.37 -11.56
C ALA A 54 6.59 18.34 -10.35
N GLY A 55 7.30 19.48 -10.38
CA GLY A 55 7.21 20.53 -9.37
C GLY A 55 5.93 21.38 -9.45
N HIS A 56 5.27 21.42 -10.60
CA HIS A 56 4.11 22.26 -10.89
C HIS A 56 2.85 21.45 -11.21
N GLU A 57 3.01 20.18 -11.56
CA GLU A 57 1.93 19.28 -11.91
C GLU A 57 1.13 18.74 -10.72
N ALA A 58 -0.10 18.34 -11.01
CA ALA A 58 -0.99 17.63 -10.11
C ALA A 58 -1.60 16.41 -10.80
N VAL A 59 -1.87 15.36 -10.03
CA VAL A 59 -2.68 14.23 -10.48
C VAL A 59 -4.15 14.55 -10.23
N ILE A 60 -4.95 14.48 -11.28
CA ILE A 60 -6.39 14.67 -11.24
C ILE A 60 -7.04 13.29 -11.23
N LEU A 61 -7.65 12.91 -10.11
CA LEU A 61 -8.46 11.70 -9.98
C LEU A 61 -9.92 12.06 -10.07
N THR A 62 -10.61 11.54 -11.08
CA THR A 62 -12.03 11.82 -11.33
C THR A 62 -12.82 10.53 -11.22
N VAL A 63 -13.96 10.58 -10.54
CA VAL A 63 -14.95 9.50 -10.53
C VAL A 63 -16.18 9.98 -11.27
N ALA A 64 -16.62 9.21 -12.25
CA ALA A 64 -17.76 9.57 -13.09
C ALA A 64 -18.73 8.40 -13.25
N ASN A 65 -20.01 8.73 -13.45
CA ASN A 65 -21.01 7.77 -13.86
C ASN A 65 -20.81 7.45 -15.35
N LYS A 66 -20.62 6.17 -15.67
CA LYS A 66 -20.35 5.70 -17.03
C LYS A 66 -21.50 5.98 -18.00
N ILE A 67 -22.75 5.88 -17.53
CA ILE A 67 -23.97 6.00 -18.33
C ILE A 67 -24.26 7.47 -18.61
N THR A 68 -24.36 8.29 -17.56
CA THR A 68 -24.73 9.71 -17.70
C THR A 68 -23.56 10.60 -18.12
N LYS A 69 -22.32 10.11 -18.03
CA LYS A 69 -21.08 10.89 -18.17
C LYS A 69 -20.92 11.99 -17.12
N GLU A 70 -21.76 11.99 -16.09
CA GLU A 70 -21.70 12.97 -15.01
C GLU A 70 -20.46 12.72 -14.16
N VAL A 71 -19.67 13.77 -13.93
CA VAL A 71 -18.56 13.76 -12.97
C VAL A 71 -19.14 13.85 -11.57
N LEU A 72 -18.91 12.81 -10.77
CA LEU A 72 -19.42 12.71 -9.40
C LEU A 72 -18.48 13.40 -8.40
N VAL A 73 -17.17 13.28 -8.60
CA VAL A 73 -16.14 13.93 -7.80
C VAL A 73 -14.81 14.03 -8.57
N SER A 74 -14.02 15.05 -8.28
CA SER A 74 -12.66 15.21 -8.79
C SER A 74 -11.72 15.69 -7.67
N TYR A 75 -10.54 15.09 -7.58
CA TYR A 75 -9.50 15.39 -6.59
C TYR A 75 -8.21 15.79 -7.31
N LYS A 76 -7.65 16.95 -6.95
CA LYS A 76 -6.40 17.49 -7.52
C LYS A 76 -5.24 17.33 -6.54
N ILE A 77 -4.47 16.25 -6.65
CA ILE A 77 -3.37 15.94 -5.73
C ILE A 77 -2.07 16.57 -6.27
N PRO A 78 -1.46 17.56 -5.58
CA PRO A 78 -0.23 18.19 -6.06
C PRO A 78 0.96 17.22 -5.98
N VAL A 79 1.64 16.98 -7.11
CA VAL A 79 2.74 16.01 -7.19
C VAL A 79 3.91 16.41 -6.29
N ARG A 80 4.16 17.72 -6.18
CA ARG A 80 5.20 18.29 -5.32
C ARG A 80 5.04 17.99 -3.82
N TYR A 81 3.84 17.64 -3.35
CA TYR A 81 3.60 17.26 -1.95
C TYR A 81 3.94 15.80 -1.68
N LEU A 82 4.03 14.97 -2.73
CA LEU A 82 4.32 13.56 -2.62
C LEU A 82 5.83 13.31 -2.63
N ARG A 83 6.30 12.58 -1.63
CA ARG A 83 7.66 12.05 -1.58
C ARG A 83 7.81 10.89 -2.55
N LEU A 84 8.98 10.82 -3.19
CA LEU A 84 9.33 9.73 -4.09
C LEU A 84 9.32 8.39 -3.34
N PHE A 85 8.73 7.38 -3.98
CA PHE A 85 8.60 5.99 -3.53
C PHE A 85 7.94 5.77 -2.16
N HIS A 86 7.31 6.80 -1.59
CA HIS A 86 6.51 6.66 -0.38
C HIS A 86 5.09 6.22 -0.73
N HIS A 87 4.54 5.28 0.04
CA HIS A 87 3.18 4.79 -0.12
C HIS A 87 2.21 5.60 0.75
N TYR A 88 1.46 6.50 0.11
CA TYR A 88 0.44 7.28 0.79
C TYR A 88 -0.88 6.52 0.76
N HIS A 89 -1.34 6.02 1.91
CA HIS A 89 -2.69 5.49 2.07
C HIS A 89 -3.63 6.64 2.45
N LEU A 90 -4.44 7.09 1.50
CA LEU A 90 -5.20 8.34 1.60
C LEU A 90 -6.71 8.09 1.65
N ARG A 91 -7.38 8.86 2.50
CA ARG A 91 -8.83 9.13 2.44
C ARG A 91 -9.02 10.53 1.92
N LEU A 92 -9.34 10.66 0.64
CA LEU A 92 -9.59 11.94 -0.04
C LEU A 92 -11.04 12.33 0.21
N VAL A 93 -11.28 13.44 0.90
CA VAL A 93 -12.62 13.87 1.31
C VAL A 93 -12.98 15.17 0.61
N LEU A 94 -14.10 15.16 -0.11
CA LEU A 94 -14.72 16.36 -0.66
C LEU A 94 -16.07 16.63 0.04
N PRO A 95 -16.13 17.57 1.00
CA PRO A 95 -17.37 17.94 1.69
C PRO A 95 -18.45 18.47 0.73
N ARG A 96 -19.72 18.27 1.09
CA ARG A 96 -20.86 18.87 0.38
C ARG A 96 -21.58 19.85 1.30
N LYS A 97 -22.21 20.89 0.75
CA LYS A 97 -22.88 21.98 1.53
C LYS A 97 -23.86 21.50 2.61
N LYS A 98 -24.43 20.30 2.50
CA LYS A 98 -25.38 19.71 3.47
C LYS A 98 -24.90 18.38 4.07
N ASP A 99 -23.68 17.97 3.76
CA ASP A 99 -23.10 16.69 4.18
C ASP A 99 -21.60 16.92 4.40
N PRO A 100 -21.17 17.25 5.63
CA PRO A 100 -19.77 17.52 5.94
C PRO A 100 -18.86 16.28 5.80
N LEU A 101 -19.42 15.07 5.84
CA LEU A 101 -18.69 13.83 5.52
C LEU A 101 -18.47 13.68 4.00
N GLY A 102 -19.36 14.28 3.20
CA GLY A 102 -19.18 14.46 1.77
C GLY A 102 -18.99 13.17 0.99
N THR A 103 -18.14 13.22 -0.03
CA THR A 103 -17.69 12.03 -0.76
C THR A 103 -16.28 11.69 -0.31
N SER A 104 -16.01 10.41 -0.04
CA SER A 104 -14.69 9.90 0.30
C SER A 104 -14.19 8.95 -0.78
N LEU A 105 -12.93 9.09 -1.19
CA LEU A 105 -12.23 8.14 -2.04
C LEU A 105 -11.00 7.61 -1.29
N TYR A 106 -10.88 6.29 -1.20
CA TYR A 106 -9.74 5.62 -0.58
C TYR A 106 -8.79 5.18 -1.67
N ALA A 107 -7.54 5.62 -1.61
CA ALA A 107 -6.54 5.30 -2.62
C ALA A 107 -5.14 5.18 -2.00
N THR A 108 -4.32 4.30 -2.57
CA THR A 108 -2.88 4.32 -2.32
C THR A 108 -2.20 5.06 -3.45
N VAL A 109 -1.48 6.13 -3.14
CA VAL A 109 -0.75 6.95 -4.13
C VAL A 109 0.74 6.79 -3.90
N VAL A 110 1.47 6.49 -4.97
CA VAL A 110 2.93 6.37 -4.96
C VAL A 110 3.51 7.21 -6.08
N ARG A 111 4.29 8.23 -5.74
CA ARG A 111 5.06 9.00 -6.73
C ARG A 111 6.36 8.26 -7.01
N LYS A 112 6.58 7.77 -8.22
CA LYS A 112 7.86 7.16 -8.62
C LYS A 112 8.70 8.18 -9.38
N GLY A 113 10.02 8.09 -9.20
CA GLY A 113 10.98 8.82 -10.02
C GLY A 113 11.54 7.90 -11.11
N SER A 114 12.28 8.48 -12.06
CA SER A 114 13.06 7.72 -13.04
C SER A 114 14.25 6.99 -12.43
N LEU A 115 14.68 7.39 -11.24
CA LEU A 115 15.79 6.80 -10.50
C LEU A 115 15.43 6.68 -9.02
N ILE A 116 15.88 5.61 -8.39
CA ILE A 116 15.82 5.43 -6.94
C ILE A 116 16.92 6.30 -6.29
N PRO A 117 16.58 7.24 -5.38
CA PRO A 117 17.57 8.12 -4.75
C PRO A 117 18.64 7.34 -3.99
N ARG A 118 19.92 7.65 -4.27
CA ARG A 118 21.05 7.08 -3.50
C ARG A 118 21.22 7.80 -2.18
N TYR A 119 21.51 7.06 -1.11
CA TYR A 119 21.83 7.64 0.18
C TYR A 119 23.34 7.66 0.40
N VAL A 120 23.87 8.82 0.81
CA VAL A 120 25.31 9.00 1.03
C VAL A 120 25.78 8.03 2.12
N GLY A 121 26.87 7.30 1.85
CA GLY A 121 27.44 6.31 2.76
C GLY A 121 26.84 4.90 2.63
N MET A 122 25.86 4.69 1.74
CA MET A 122 25.29 3.37 1.46
C MET A 122 25.65 2.93 0.04
N ASN A 123 26.04 1.66 -0.12
CA ASN A 123 26.38 1.07 -1.43
C ASN A 123 25.15 0.56 -2.21
N TYR A 124 23.95 0.90 -1.75
CA TYR A 124 22.68 0.48 -2.33
C TYR A 124 21.62 1.57 -2.08
N THR A 125 20.56 1.56 -2.87
CA THR A 125 19.49 2.57 -2.90
C THR A 125 18.24 2.11 -2.16
N GLY A 126 18.00 0.80 -2.09
CA GLY A 126 16.86 0.22 -1.38
C GLY A 126 16.99 -1.27 -1.12
N LEU A 127 16.08 -1.78 -0.30
CA LEU A 127 15.82 -3.18 -0.06
C LEU A 127 14.51 -3.54 -0.75
N GLU A 128 14.58 -4.41 -1.74
CA GLU A 128 13.40 -5.01 -2.36
C GLU A 128 13.06 -6.33 -1.66
N VAL A 129 11.79 -6.52 -1.36
CA VAL A 129 11.23 -7.75 -0.80
C VAL A 129 10.10 -8.23 -1.69
N PHE A 130 10.30 -9.35 -2.37
CA PHE A 130 9.28 -10.02 -3.15
C PHE A 130 8.55 -11.05 -2.30
N LEU A 131 7.27 -10.79 -2.02
CA LEU A 131 6.37 -11.73 -1.36
C LEU A 131 5.67 -12.58 -2.42
N GLN A 132 6.01 -13.86 -2.46
CA GLN A 132 5.43 -14.79 -3.43
C GLN A 132 4.05 -15.26 -2.99
N GLY A 133 3.97 -15.96 -1.85
CA GLY A 133 2.73 -16.60 -1.42
C GLY A 133 2.90 -17.49 -0.20
N MET A 134 1.79 -18.07 0.25
CA MET A 134 1.77 -19.16 1.20
C MET A 134 2.33 -20.43 0.53
N LYS A 135 3.29 -21.09 1.18
CA LYS A 135 3.96 -22.27 0.60
C LYS A 135 3.00 -23.44 0.40
N ASN A 136 2.17 -23.69 1.41
CA ASN A 136 1.21 -24.80 1.45
C ASN A 136 -0.24 -24.28 1.51
N PRO A 137 -1.21 -25.04 0.97
CA PRO A 137 -2.62 -24.68 1.06
C PRO A 137 -3.12 -24.61 2.51
N LEU A 138 -4.04 -23.68 2.77
CA LEU A 138 -4.77 -23.51 4.02
C LEU A 138 -5.89 -24.55 4.12
N ALA A 139 -6.11 -25.07 5.32
CA ALA A 139 -7.18 -26.03 5.61
C ALA A 139 -8.56 -25.36 5.67
N ASP A 140 -8.63 -24.13 6.16
CA ASP A 140 -9.84 -23.35 6.34
C ASP A 140 -9.62 -21.94 5.78
N PRO A 141 -9.85 -21.73 4.47
CA PRO A 141 -9.63 -20.44 3.83
C PRO A 141 -10.67 -19.42 4.29
N GLN A 142 -10.20 -18.29 4.83
CA GLN A 142 -11.03 -17.20 5.36
C GLN A 142 -11.33 -16.12 4.30
N GLY A 143 -11.36 -16.51 3.02
CA GLY A 143 -11.43 -15.59 1.87
C GLY A 143 -10.05 -15.03 1.44
N PRO A 144 -10.03 -14.03 0.53
CA PRO A 144 -8.80 -13.39 0.09
C PRO A 144 -8.06 -12.72 1.25
N ILE A 145 -6.73 -12.74 1.20
CA ILE A 145 -5.87 -12.20 2.27
C ILE A 145 -5.00 -11.07 1.71
N ILE A 146 -4.94 -9.94 2.39
CA ILE A 146 -3.95 -8.88 2.09
C ILE A 146 -2.74 -9.02 3.01
N ALA A 147 -1.57 -8.65 2.50
CA ALA A 147 -0.34 -8.56 3.27
C ALA A 147 0.08 -7.09 3.43
N ILE A 148 0.49 -6.73 4.64
CA ILE A 148 1.02 -5.40 4.96
C ILE A 148 2.44 -5.57 5.46
N ALA A 149 3.40 -5.13 4.65
CA ALA A 149 4.82 -5.22 4.99
C ALA A 149 5.34 -3.89 5.53
N ARG A 150 6.18 -3.96 6.57
CA ARG A 150 6.91 -2.83 7.15
C ARG A 150 8.32 -3.28 7.51
N VAL A 151 9.31 -2.41 7.36
CA VAL A 151 10.58 -2.58 8.08
C VAL A 151 10.55 -1.72 9.34
N VAL A 152 10.81 -2.36 10.48
CA VAL A 152 10.86 -1.71 11.79
C VAL A 152 12.29 -1.76 12.31
N ASN A 153 12.75 -0.66 12.91
CA ASN A 153 14.10 -0.56 13.47
C ASN A 153 14.20 -1.14 14.89
N ASN A 154 13.07 -1.37 15.56
CA ASN A 154 13.00 -1.95 16.89
C ASN A 154 11.77 -2.87 16.97
N PHE A 155 12.00 -4.16 16.67
CA PHE A 155 10.92 -5.14 16.66
C PHE A 155 10.27 -5.32 18.03
N ASN A 156 11.02 -5.20 19.13
CA ASN A 156 10.46 -5.36 20.47
C ASN A 156 9.48 -4.24 20.82
N ALA A 157 9.81 -3.00 20.50
CA ALA A 157 8.91 -1.85 20.65
C ALA A 157 7.70 -1.98 19.72
N TYR A 158 7.92 -2.38 18.47
CA TYR A 158 6.86 -2.63 17.50
C TYR A 158 5.88 -3.70 17.99
N ARG A 159 6.38 -4.85 18.44
CA ARG A 159 5.58 -5.97 18.93
C ARG A 159 4.73 -5.57 20.14
N LYS A 160 5.25 -4.73 21.03
CA LYS A 160 4.47 -4.16 22.15
C LYS A 160 3.34 -3.25 21.61
N ALA A 161 3.65 -2.35 20.69
CA ALA A 161 2.65 -1.47 20.07
C ALA A 161 1.56 -2.26 19.33
N MET A 162 1.94 -3.29 18.57
CA MET A 162 1.03 -4.17 17.85
C MET A 162 0.06 -4.91 18.81
N LYS A 163 0.54 -5.36 19.97
CA LYS A 163 -0.32 -5.98 21.00
C LYS A 163 -1.28 -4.99 21.67
N MET A 164 -0.88 -3.73 21.78
CA MET A 164 -1.69 -2.65 22.37
C MET A 164 -2.60 -1.96 21.35
N ARG A 165 -2.50 -2.30 20.06
CA ARG A 165 -3.26 -1.67 18.98
C ARG A 165 -4.77 -1.92 19.23
N PRO A 166 -5.60 -0.86 19.29
CA PRO A 166 -7.05 -1.02 19.40
C PRO A 166 -7.59 -1.85 18.23
N SER A 167 -8.58 -2.71 18.50
CA SER A 167 -9.20 -3.56 17.46
C SER A 167 -9.88 -2.76 16.35
N THR A 168 -10.22 -1.51 16.62
CA THR A 168 -10.85 -0.55 15.71
C THR A 168 -9.86 0.21 14.84
N SER A 169 -8.55 0.09 15.10
CA SER A 169 -7.54 0.78 14.30
C SER A 169 -7.37 0.11 12.93
N PRO A 170 -7.23 0.90 11.85
CA PRO A 170 -6.97 0.35 10.53
C PRO A 170 -5.60 -0.36 10.49
N ALA A 171 -5.46 -1.31 9.58
CA ALA A 171 -4.26 -2.13 9.42
C ALA A 171 -3.05 -1.32 8.88
N ALA A 172 -3.33 -0.28 8.09
CA ALA A 172 -2.37 0.73 7.66
C ALA A 172 -2.86 2.12 8.08
N ASP A 173 -1.92 3.01 8.41
CA ASP A 173 -2.22 4.36 8.84
C ASP A 173 -2.85 5.14 7.67
N LEU A 174 -4.11 5.52 7.81
CA LEU A 174 -4.87 6.20 6.77
C LEU A 174 -4.84 7.71 7.00
N THR A 175 -4.32 8.45 6.03
CA THR A 175 -4.23 9.90 6.11
C THR A 175 -5.44 10.55 5.45
N THR A 176 -6.21 11.33 6.20
CA THR A 176 -7.36 12.07 5.66
C THR A 176 -6.89 13.38 5.03
N VAL A 177 -7.24 13.58 3.76
CA VAL A 177 -6.90 14.79 3.01
C VAL A 177 -8.19 15.49 2.59
N MET A 178 -8.34 16.74 3.02
CA MET A 178 -9.52 17.56 2.71
C MET A 178 -9.34 18.30 1.39
N PHE A 179 -10.37 18.29 0.56
CA PHE A 179 -10.45 18.99 -0.72
C PHE A 179 -11.53 20.08 -0.69
N PRO A 180 -11.45 21.12 -1.55
CA PRO A 180 -10.59 21.23 -2.76
C PRO A 180 -9.15 21.70 -2.52
N ASP A 181 -8.83 22.21 -1.34
CA ASP A 181 -7.54 22.86 -1.04
C ASP A 181 -6.69 22.01 -0.06
N PRO A 182 -6.00 20.95 -0.55
CA PRO A 182 -5.27 20.07 0.33
C PRO A 182 -4.01 20.76 0.90
N SER A 183 -3.84 20.69 2.22
CA SER A 183 -2.65 21.22 2.90
C SER A 183 -1.43 20.33 2.66
N MET A 184 -0.25 20.95 2.52
CA MET A 184 1.03 20.22 2.45
C MET A 184 1.27 19.34 3.69
N VAL A 185 0.80 19.79 4.86
CA VAL A 185 0.95 19.06 6.14
C VAL A 185 0.25 17.69 6.09
N ALA A 186 -0.82 17.57 5.30
CA ALA A 186 -1.52 16.29 5.13
C ALA A 186 -0.70 15.25 4.34
N PHE A 187 0.44 15.63 3.76
CA PHE A 187 1.36 14.73 3.06
C PHE A 187 2.73 14.66 3.73
N ASP A 188 2.88 15.26 4.91
CA ASP A 188 4.11 15.20 5.67
C ASP A 188 4.34 13.81 6.22
N VAL A 189 5.54 13.29 5.97
CA VAL A 189 5.98 11.97 6.40
C VAL A 189 7.11 12.16 7.40
N LEU A 190 7.10 11.45 8.53
CA LEU A 190 8.20 11.53 9.48
C LEU A 190 9.50 11.02 8.84
N ARG A 191 10.66 11.54 9.23
CA ARG A 191 11.92 11.03 8.65
C ARG A 191 12.32 9.68 9.26
N VAL A 192 12.00 9.48 10.53
CA VAL A 192 12.33 8.26 11.28
C VAL A 192 11.11 7.88 12.09
N THR A 193 10.75 6.60 12.04
CA THR A 193 9.66 6.01 12.82
C THR A 193 10.05 4.62 13.28
N ASN A 194 9.72 4.28 14.52
CA ASN A 194 9.92 2.91 15.02
C ASN A 194 8.84 1.94 14.52
N GLN A 195 7.80 2.46 13.85
CA GLN A 195 6.69 1.68 13.32
C GLN A 195 6.89 1.26 11.85
N GLY A 196 7.92 1.80 11.19
CA GLY A 196 8.09 1.66 9.74
C GLY A 196 6.95 2.29 8.94
N TYR A 197 7.06 2.24 7.61
CA TYR A 197 5.99 2.64 6.71
C TYR A 197 5.34 1.42 6.06
N PRO A 198 4.00 1.27 6.17
CA PRO A 198 3.29 0.17 5.55
C PRO A 198 3.30 0.25 4.03
N GLN A 199 3.47 -0.91 3.42
CA GLN A 199 3.14 -1.15 2.02
C GLN A 199 2.14 -2.31 1.98
N VAL A 200 1.07 -2.13 1.22
CA VAL A 200 -0.09 -3.04 1.19
C VAL A 200 -0.17 -3.72 -0.16
N THR A 201 -0.40 -5.03 -0.19
CA THR A 201 -0.62 -5.79 -1.42
C THR A 201 -2.07 -5.67 -1.90
N GLN A 202 -2.30 -6.03 -3.16
CA GLN A 202 -3.64 -6.48 -3.57
C GLN A 202 -4.03 -7.76 -2.81
N PRO A 203 -5.32 -8.13 -2.79
CA PRO A 203 -5.78 -9.38 -2.20
C PRO A 203 -5.11 -10.58 -2.88
N GLY A 204 -4.52 -11.47 -2.08
CA GLY A 204 -3.89 -12.68 -2.57
C GLY A 204 -4.92 -13.76 -2.86
N GLY A 205 -4.82 -14.36 -4.05
CA GLY A 205 -5.68 -15.46 -4.49
C GLY A 205 -4.86 -16.67 -4.97
N PRO A 206 -5.48 -17.86 -5.07
CA PRO A 206 -6.82 -18.19 -4.56
C PRO A 206 -6.85 -18.31 -3.01
N PRO A 207 -8.02 -18.22 -2.34
CA PRO A 207 -8.12 -18.26 -0.87
C PRO A 207 -7.50 -19.51 -0.22
N GLU A 208 -7.56 -20.66 -0.90
CA GLU A 208 -7.00 -21.94 -0.43
C GLU A 208 -5.48 -21.92 -0.42
N LYS A 209 -4.85 -21.12 -1.28
CA LYS A 209 -3.40 -20.97 -1.32
C LYS A 209 -3.05 -19.54 -1.76
N PRO A 210 -3.12 -18.56 -0.86
CA PRO A 210 -2.93 -17.16 -1.20
C PRO A 210 -1.57 -16.92 -1.85
N THR A 211 -1.57 -16.36 -3.05
CA THR A 211 -0.38 -15.87 -3.73
C THR A 211 -0.54 -14.38 -4.01
N TRP A 212 0.53 -13.61 -3.77
CA TRP A 212 0.55 -12.16 -3.98
C TRP A 212 1.44 -11.77 -5.14
N ASN A 213 2.56 -12.47 -5.31
CA ASN A 213 3.60 -12.15 -6.31
C ASN A 213 3.88 -10.63 -6.37
N SER A 214 4.02 -10.02 -5.19
CA SER A 214 4.06 -8.57 -5.01
C SER A 214 5.42 -8.16 -4.45
N SER A 215 5.96 -7.07 -4.99
CA SER A 215 7.20 -6.48 -4.52
C SER A 215 6.95 -5.30 -3.59
N PHE A 216 7.71 -5.23 -2.51
CA PHE A 216 7.82 -4.09 -1.61
C PHE A 216 9.20 -3.46 -1.76
N LEU A 217 9.27 -2.13 -1.84
CA LEU A 217 10.53 -1.40 -1.96
C LEU A 217 10.75 -0.50 -0.74
N PHE A 218 11.71 -0.84 0.10
CA PHE A 218 12.07 -0.06 1.28
C PHE A 218 13.33 0.76 1.04
N GLN A 219 13.30 2.06 1.32
CA GLN A 219 14.42 2.97 1.07
C GLN A 219 15.13 3.40 2.36
N GLY A 220 16.43 3.67 2.25
CA GLY A 220 17.26 3.95 3.42
C GLY A 220 16.91 5.23 4.19
N ARG A 221 16.18 6.16 3.56
CA ARG A 221 15.73 7.41 4.21
C ARG A 221 14.83 7.16 5.42
N ASP A 222 14.08 6.07 5.43
CA ASP A 222 13.12 5.77 6.49
C ASP A 222 13.72 4.89 7.61
N GLY A 223 15.05 4.70 7.60
CA GLY A 223 15.74 3.74 8.47
C GLY A 223 15.46 2.27 8.11
N ALA A 224 14.62 2.05 7.09
CA ALA A 224 14.14 0.73 6.65
C ALA A 224 15.23 -0.16 6.02
N THR A 225 16.42 0.38 5.81
CA THR A 225 17.58 -0.38 5.34
C THR A 225 18.73 -0.36 6.35
N LEU A 226 18.50 0.08 7.58
CA LEU A 226 19.51 0.02 8.63
C LEU A 226 19.49 -1.39 9.25
N PHE A 227 20.32 -2.27 8.71
CA PHE A 227 20.49 -3.63 9.23
C PHE A 227 21.11 -3.58 10.64
N SER A 228 20.40 -4.14 11.60
CA SER A 228 20.76 -4.16 13.02
C SER A 228 20.10 -5.35 13.71
N ASP A 229 20.56 -5.68 14.91
CA ASP A 229 20.05 -6.82 15.66
C ASP A 229 18.59 -6.62 16.12
N ASP A 230 18.13 -5.37 16.20
CA ASP A 230 16.75 -5.03 16.58
C ASP A 230 15.82 -4.79 15.38
N SER A 231 16.37 -4.62 14.17
CA SER A 231 15.59 -4.38 12.97
C SER A 231 14.97 -5.65 12.40
N SER A 232 13.73 -5.55 11.92
CA SER A 232 13.02 -6.67 11.31
C SER A 232 12.13 -6.22 10.17
N LEU A 233 12.02 -7.05 9.15
CA LEU A 233 10.87 -7.04 8.24
C LEU A 233 9.71 -7.72 8.97
N VAL A 234 8.57 -7.04 9.03
CA VAL A 234 7.33 -7.56 9.59
C VAL A 234 6.27 -7.55 8.50
N ILE A 235 5.58 -8.67 8.32
CA ILE A 235 4.47 -8.81 7.39
C ILE A 235 3.25 -9.23 8.19
N GLU A 236 2.24 -8.38 8.29
CA GLU A 236 0.96 -8.71 8.91
C GLU A 236 -0.05 -9.13 7.84
N TYR A 237 -0.88 -10.13 8.15
CA TYR A 237 -1.89 -10.67 7.24
C TYR A 237 -3.28 -10.32 7.73
N TYR A 238 -4.13 -9.79 6.86
CA TYR A 238 -5.49 -9.40 7.20
C TYR A 238 -6.49 -10.03 6.22
N PRO A 239 -7.69 -10.41 6.68
CA PRO A 239 -8.75 -10.77 5.74
C PRO A 239 -9.05 -9.55 4.87
N TYR A 240 -9.24 -9.78 3.58
CA TYR A 240 -9.64 -8.70 2.70
C TYR A 240 -11.07 -8.27 3.02
N LYS A 241 -11.25 -6.95 3.18
CA LYS A 241 -12.53 -6.30 3.36
C LYS A 241 -12.53 -5.00 2.58
N THR A 242 -13.68 -4.64 2.04
CA THR A 242 -13.83 -3.32 1.42
C THR A 242 -13.70 -2.22 2.48
N MET A 243 -13.37 -0.99 2.07
CA MET A 243 -13.26 0.12 3.04
C MET A 243 -14.60 0.42 3.71
N SER A 244 -15.71 0.25 2.99
CA SER A 244 -17.06 0.39 3.54
C SER A 244 -17.36 -0.65 4.63
N GLU A 245 -16.94 -1.91 4.42
CA GLU A 245 -17.03 -2.95 5.46
C GLU A 245 -16.11 -2.68 6.65
N THR A 246 -14.90 -2.17 6.38
CA THR A 246 -13.92 -1.85 7.41
C THR A 246 -14.44 -0.76 8.36
N GLU A 247 -15.10 0.27 7.83
CA GLU A 247 -15.74 1.33 8.62
C GLU A 247 -16.97 0.82 9.38
N ALA A 248 -17.73 -0.12 8.82
CA ALA A 248 -18.92 -0.67 9.46
C ALA A 248 -18.59 -1.64 10.62
N GLU A 249 -17.60 -2.51 10.44
CA GLU A 249 -17.35 -3.61 11.37
C GLU A 249 -16.39 -3.27 12.52
N ASN A 250 -15.66 -2.15 12.45
CA ASN A 250 -14.77 -1.66 13.51
C ASN A 250 -13.80 -2.73 14.06
N LYS A 251 -13.46 -3.74 13.25
CA LYS A 251 -12.63 -4.88 13.64
C LYS A 251 -11.67 -5.25 12.52
N SER A 252 -10.44 -4.76 12.64
CA SER A 252 -9.31 -5.23 11.84
C SER A 252 -8.31 -5.91 12.76
N LYS A 253 -8.52 -7.21 12.98
CA LYS A 253 -7.54 -8.03 13.69
C LYS A 253 -6.71 -8.80 12.66
N PRO A 254 -5.37 -8.78 12.75
CA PRO A 254 -4.54 -9.59 11.87
C PRO A 254 -4.83 -11.09 12.08
N LEU A 255 -4.82 -11.84 10.99
CA LEU A 255 -4.86 -13.31 10.99
C LEU A 255 -3.56 -13.90 11.55
N GLY A 256 -2.47 -13.15 11.48
CA GLY A 256 -1.14 -13.53 11.94
C GLY A 256 -0.10 -12.57 11.41
N TYR A 257 1.17 -12.82 11.71
CA TYR A 257 2.29 -12.02 11.23
C TYR A 257 3.56 -12.85 11.06
N SER A 258 4.34 -12.54 10.03
CA SER A 258 5.67 -13.10 9.79
C SER A 258 6.74 -12.08 10.18
N VAL A 259 7.85 -12.55 10.73
CA VAL A 259 8.97 -11.70 11.15
C VAL A 259 10.26 -12.26 10.60
N LEU A 260 11.03 -11.42 9.93
CA LEU A 260 12.35 -11.76 9.43
C LEU A 260 13.37 -10.74 9.96
N PRO A 261 14.26 -11.13 10.89
CA PRO A 261 15.29 -10.25 11.41
C PRO A 261 16.22 -9.75 10.30
N LEU A 262 16.44 -8.45 10.23
CA LEU A 262 17.33 -7.81 9.25
C LEU A 262 18.70 -7.53 9.87
N THR A 263 19.36 -8.58 10.33
CA THR A 263 20.66 -8.47 11.01
C THR A 263 21.80 -8.15 10.04
N ASN A 264 22.96 -7.77 10.58
CA ASN A 264 24.18 -7.62 9.79
C ASN A 264 24.60 -8.89 9.04
N ARG A 265 24.22 -10.08 9.52
CA ARG A 265 24.46 -11.34 8.81
C ARG A 265 23.61 -11.42 7.54
N VAL A 266 22.35 -11.02 7.62
CA VAL A 266 21.45 -10.95 6.45
C VAL A 266 21.98 -9.93 5.45
N TYR A 267 22.42 -8.76 5.91
CA TYR A 267 23.07 -7.76 5.05
C TYR A 267 24.25 -8.35 4.26
N ARG A 268 25.19 -9.01 4.94
CA ARG A 268 26.35 -9.65 4.28
C ARG A 268 25.93 -10.69 3.24
N SER A 269 24.88 -11.47 3.53
CA SER A 269 24.33 -12.44 2.59
C SER A 269 23.73 -11.75 1.36
N LEU A 270 22.99 -10.67 1.55
CA LEU A 270 22.38 -9.90 0.45
C LEU A 270 23.45 -9.23 -0.42
N VAL A 271 24.52 -8.71 0.18
CA VAL A 271 25.66 -8.15 -0.57
C VAL A 271 26.39 -9.23 -1.37
N ALA A 272 26.57 -10.43 -0.81
CA ALA A 272 27.21 -11.54 -1.54
C ALA A 272 26.38 -12.02 -2.74
N GLU A 273 25.04 -11.93 -2.65
CA GLU A 273 24.11 -12.35 -3.69
C GLU A 273 23.61 -11.19 -4.57
N SER A 274 24.17 -9.98 -4.45
CA SER A 274 23.65 -8.77 -5.14
C SER A 274 23.73 -8.84 -6.68
N ASN A 275 24.57 -9.73 -7.21
CA ASN A 275 24.72 -9.97 -8.66
C ASN A 275 23.96 -11.21 -9.14
N ARG A 276 23.09 -11.78 -8.29
CA ARG A 276 22.28 -12.99 -8.53
C ARG A 276 20.79 -12.67 -8.29
N SER A 277 19.93 -13.68 -8.36
CA SER A 277 18.47 -13.57 -8.19
C SER A 277 17.98 -13.19 -6.78
N GLY A 278 18.82 -12.56 -5.95
CA GLY A 278 18.54 -12.24 -4.55
C GLY A 278 18.67 -13.44 -3.58
N VAL A 279 18.42 -13.17 -2.31
CA VAL A 279 18.38 -14.18 -1.24
C VAL A 279 16.95 -14.69 -1.09
N ARG A 280 16.76 -15.98 -1.36
CA ARG A 280 15.48 -16.67 -1.11
C ARG A 280 15.38 -17.06 0.36
N VAL A 281 14.25 -16.73 0.98
CA VAL A 281 13.89 -17.13 2.33
C VAL A 281 12.59 -17.91 2.25
N ASP A 282 12.73 -19.22 2.23
CA ASP A 282 11.59 -20.14 2.32
C ASP A 282 11.21 -20.37 3.79
N ASP A 283 9.97 -20.82 3.99
CA ASP A 283 9.48 -21.30 5.28
C ASP A 283 9.44 -20.27 6.42
N VAL A 284 9.20 -18.99 6.11
CA VAL A 284 8.98 -17.97 7.15
C VAL A 284 7.63 -18.24 7.83
N PRO A 285 7.60 -18.54 9.14
CA PRO A 285 6.38 -18.97 9.81
C PRO A 285 5.44 -17.79 10.10
N VAL A 286 4.14 -18.02 9.88
CA VAL A 286 3.10 -17.10 10.31
C VAL A 286 2.84 -17.29 11.80
N GLN A 287 3.18 -16.29 12.60
CA GLN A 287 3.06 -16.30 14.06
C GLN A 287 1.72 -15.69 14.52
N GLY A 288 1.31 -16.05 15.75
CA GLY A 288 0.11 -15.50 16.37
C GLY A 288 -1.18 -15.80 15.60
N THR A 289 -1.19 -16.90 14.83
CA THR A 289 -2.27 -17.26 13.92
C THR A 289 -3.06 -18.47 14.39
N ASN A 290 -4.34 -18.49 14.00
CA ASN A 290 -5.20 -19.68 14.09
C ASN A 290 -5.28 -20.42 12.75
N LEU A 291 -4.69 -19.88 11.67
CA LEU A 291 -4.67 -20.53 10.37
C LEU A 291 -3.84 -21.82 10.44
N ARG A 292 -4.27 -22.82 9.67
CA ARG A 292 -3.59 -24.12 9.54
C ARG A 292 -3.47 -24.50 8.08
N THR A 293 -2.41 -25.22 7.74
CA THR A 293 -2.29 -25.88 6.43
C THR A 293 -3.19 -27.12 6.40
N THR A 294 -3.44 -27.67 5.21
CA THR A 294 -4.16 -28.95 5.04
C THR A 294 -3.51 -30.12 5.78
N SER A 295 -2.21 -30.04 6.08
CA SER A 295 -1.48 -31.00 6.92
C SER A 295 -1.57 -30.71 8.43
N GLY A 296 -2.31 -29.69 8.86
CA GLY A 296 -2.43 -29.26 10.26
C GLY A 296 -1.25 -28.42 10.78
N ALA A 297 -0.26 -28.12 9.94
CA ALA A 297 0.91 -27.33 10.33
C ALA A 297 0.61 -25.81 10.38
N VAL A 298 1.51 -25.06 11.00
CA VAL A 298 1.51 -23.58 10.92
C VAL A 298 1.85 -23.17 9.47
N PRO A 299 1.06 -22.29 8.83
CA PRO A 299 1.38 -21.79 7.50
C PRO A 299 2.73 -21.07 7.47
N THR A 300 3.44 -21.22 6.35
CA THR A 300 4.68 -20.50 6.06
C THR A 300 4.57 -19.73 4.75
N VAL A 301 5.31 -18.63 4.65
CA VAL A 301 5.39 -17.82 3.42
C VAL A 301 6.76 -17.91 2.78
N GLN A 302 6.78 -17.65 1.48
CA GLN A 302 7.99 -17.61 0.66
C GLN A 302 8.31 -16.17 0.27
N LEU A 303 9.56 -15.78 0.53
CA LEU A 303 10.08 -14.45 0.27
C LEU A 303 11.35 -14.55 -0.59
N CYS A 304 11.58 -13.55 -1.42
CA CYS A 304 12.89 -13.24 -1.98
C CYS A 304 13.28 -11.81 -1.59
N MET A 305 14.55 -11.57 -1.33
CA MET A 305 15.06 -10.27 -0.93
C MET A 305 16.30 -9.90 -1.70
N GLN A 306 16.43 -8.64 -2.10
CA GLN A 306 17.63 -8.14 -2.74
C GLN A 306 17.91 -6.68 -2.39
N LEU A 307 19.19 -6.32 -2.38
CA LEU A 307 19.62 -4.94 -2.29
C LEU A 307 19.74 -4.36 -3.70
N ILE A 308 19.09 -3.23 -3.91
CA ILE A 308 19.15 -2.54 -5.20
C ILE A 308 20.37 -1.63 -5.20
N GLY A 309 21.42 -1.96 -5.96
CA GLY A 309 22.66 -1.17 -6.02
C GLY A 309 22.52 0.13 -6.82
N SER A 310 21.77 0.06 -7.92
CA SER A 310 21.35 1.16 -8.78
C SER A 310 20.44 0.61 -9.89
N GLU A 311 19.51 1.41 -10.39
CA GLU A 311 18.96 1.25 -11.75
C GLU A 311 19.97 1.78 -12.77
#